data_AF-B9L5X6-F1
#
_entry.id   AF-B9L5X6-F1
#
_cell.length_a   1.000
_cell.length_b   1.000
_cell.length_c   1.000
_cell.angle_alpha   90.00
_cell.angle_beta   90.00
_cell.angle_gamma   90.00
#
_symmetry.space_group_name_H-M   'P 1'
#
loop_
_entity.id
_entity.type
_entity.pdbx_description
1 polymer ?
#
loop_
_entity_poly.entity_id
_entity_poly.type
_entity_poly.pdbx_seq_one_letter_code
_entity_poly.pdbx_strand_id
1 'polypeptide(L)'
;MKLISLSGFLLLFSLNLHADLVKDYLNKKYYQICSFQNIKKYKNNEKALSIIGVSCIKVDSIYLLPYIINQLRNTSYGRKNAIYFLTILMEKKLIYSYLYDGISLKSFSFPMTDYILSYIFQALKTDNFKKVGDMIIIENKQKGITYNVYKKNDKVYIDEFKDGKLIKRRWYR
;
A
#
# COMPACT_ATOMS: atom_id res chain seq x y z
N MET A 1 -15.12 6.81 -9.73
CA MET A 1 -14.71 7.77 -8.68
C MET A 1 -13.33 8.30 -9.04
N LYS A 2 -13.24 9.51 -9.62
CA LYS A 2 -11.95 10.15 -9.91
C LYS A 2 -11.29 10.43 -8.56
N LEU A 3 -10.20 9.73 -8.23
CA LEU A 3 -9.37 10.09 -7.10
C LEU A 3 -8.78 11.47 -7.40
N ILE A 4 -9.22 12.43 -6.59
CA ILE A 4 -8.75 13.81 -6.57
C ILE A 4 -7.23 13.79 -6.62
N SER A 5 -6.66 14.58 -7.54
CA SER A 5 -5.21 14.72 -7.69
C SER A 5 -4.56 14.99 -6.33
N LEU A 6 -3.38 14.39 -6.13
CA LEU A 6 -2.56 14.50 -4.91
C LEU A 6 -2.20 15.94 -4.48
N SER A 7 -2.59 16.96 -5.25
CA SER A 7 -2.31 18.38 -5.02
C SER A 7 -3.36 19.10 -4.16
N GLY A 8 -4.54 18.52 -3.91
CA GLY A 8 -5.67 19.24 -3.28
C GLY A 8 -5.97 18.93 -1.82
N PHE A 9 -5.20 18.07 -1.13
CA PHE A 9 -5.58 17.57 0.20
C PHE A 9 -4.92 18.30 1.39
N LEU A 10 -4.14 19.36 1.16
CA LEU A 10 -3.25 19.92 2.18
C LEU A 10 -3.73 21.21 2.87
N LEU A 11 -4.88 21.79 2.52
CA LEU A 11 -5.22 23.17 2.91
C LEU A 11 -6.34 23.36 3.94
N LEU A 12 -6.60 22.40 4.83
CA LEU A 12 -7.43 22.63 6.02
C LEU A 12 -6.85 21.92 7.26
N PHE A 13 -5.62 22.30 7.64
CA PHE A 13 -4.99 21.88 8.90
C PHE A 13 -5.18 22.95 9.98
N SER A 14 -6.36 23.00 10.59
CA SER A 14 -6.55 23.75 11.84
C SER A 14 -5.93 22.98 13.03
N LEU A 15 -4.83 23.57 13.51
CA LEU A 15 -4.35 23.68 14.90
C LEU A 15 -4.79 22.59 15.90
N ASN A 16 -3.98 21.53 15.95
CA ASN A 16 -3.59 20.70 17.11
C ASN A 16 -2.97 19.40 16.59
N LEU A 17 -2.01 19.50 15.65
CA LEU A 17 -1.17 18.36 15.30
C LEU A 17 0.10 18.44 16.13
N HIS A 18 0.51 17.30 16.66
CA HIS A 18 1.84 17.07 17.20
C HIS A 18 2.85 17.51 16.14
N ALA A 19 3.39 18.72 16.29
CA ALA A 19 4.20 19.40 15.27
C ALA A 19 5.34 18.51 14.78
N ASP A 20 5.87 17.67 15.68
CA ASP A 20 6.93 16.72 15.39
C ASP A 20 6.55 15.65 14.36
N LEU A 21 5.34 15.07 14.45
CA LEU A 21 4.93 14.01 13.53
C LEU A 21 4.73 14.54 12.10
N VAL A 22 4.13 15.73 11.97
CA VAL A 22 3.98 16.41 10.67
C VAL A 22 5.33 16.80 10.12
N LYS A 23 6.17 17.42 10.94
CA LYS A 23 7.51 17.85 10.56
C LYS A 23 8.33 16.66 10.09
N ASP A 24 8.33 15.56 10.82
CA ASP A 24 9.05 14.35 10.44
C ASP A 24 8.48 13.73 9.14
N TYR A 25 7.17 13.84 8.93
CA TYR A 25 6.53 13.34 7.71
C TYR A 25 6.94 14.17 6.49
N LEU A 26 6.91 15.50 6.61
CA LEU A 26 7.37 16.43 5.58
C LEU A 26 8.86 16.26 5.28
N ASN A 27 9.65 15.95 6.31
CA ASN A 27 11.07 15.60 6.19
C ASN A 27 11.33 14.16 5.73
N LYS A 28 10.29 13.43 5.28
CA LYS A 28 10.36 12.07 4.74
C LYS A 28 10.95 11.03 5.70
N LYS A 29 10.88 11.26 7.01
CA LYS A 29 11.37 10.33 8.05
C LYS A 29 10.37 9.20 8.32
N TYR A 30 9.87 8.57 7.26
CA TYR A 30 8.76 7.62 7.32
C TYR A 30 9.09 6.38 8.16
N TYR A 31 10.34 5.91 8.16
CA TYR A 31 10.78 4.78 8.99
C TYR A 31 10.68 5.07 10.49
N GLN A 32 10.92 6.32 10.91
CA GLN A 32 10.82 6.72 12.31
C GLN A 32 9.36 6.87 12.75
N ILE A 33 8.52 7.33 11.81
CA ILE A 33 7.09 7.49 12.04
C ILE A 33 6.38 6.14 12.11
N CYS A 34 6.68 5.24 11.17
CA CYS A 34 6.07 3.92 11.09
C CYS A 34 6.62 2.98 12.17
N SER A 35 6.02 3.06 13.36
CA SER A 35 6.39 2.19 14.48
C SER A 35 5.18 1.82 15.32
N PHE A 36 5.21 0.63 15.91
CA PHE A 36 4.16 0.18 16.82
C PHE A 36 4.06 1.07 18.08
N GLN A 37 5.19 1.62 18.53
CA GLN A 37 5.26 2.59 19.61
C GLN A 37 4.43 3.84 19.27
N ASN A 38 4.58 4.39 18.07
CA ASN A 38 3.79 5.55 17.65
C ASN A 38 2.30 5.19 17.51
N ILE A 39 1.97 4.02 16.96
CA ILE A 39 0.57 3.56 16.88
C ILE A 39 -0.07 3.50 18.28
N LYS A 40 0.64 2.94 19.28
CA LYS A 40 0.18 2.90 20.67
C LYS A 40 0.04 4.30 21.27
N LYS A 41 1.06 5.14 21.10
CA LYS A 41 1.10 6.53 21.61
C LYS A 41 -0.08 7.34 21.13
N TYR A 42 -0.44 7.21 19.85
CA TYR A 42 -1.49 7.99 19.20
C TYR A 42 -2.80 7.22 18.98
N LYS A 43 -3.06 6.16 19.74
CA LYS A 43 -4.20 5.23 19.53
C LYS A 43 -5.58 5.89 19.40
N ASN A 44 -5.78 7.08 20.00
CA ASN A 44 -7.03 7.83 19.98
C ASN A 44 -7.00 9.05 19.05
N ASN A 45 -5.93 9.25 18.27
CA ASN A 45 -5.76 10.40 17.37
C ASN A 45 -5.75 9.94 15.92
N GLU A 46 -6.91 10.00 15.25
CA GLU A 46 -7.07 9.53 13.88
C GLU A 46 -6.20 10.30 12.86
N LYS A 47 -5.91 11.59 13.09
CA LYS A 47 -5.02 12.37 12.20
C LYS A 47 -3.59 11.82 12.27
N ALA A 48 -3.08 11.62 13.48
CA ALA A 48 -1.75 11.06 13.70
C ALA A 48 -1.65 9.62 13.17
N LEU A 49 -2.64 8.78 13.47
CA LEU A 49 -2.70 7.41 12.96
C LEU A 49 -2.76 7.33 11.43
N SER A 50 -3.43 8.29 10.78
CA SER A 50 -3.45 8.39 9.32
C SER A 50 -2.05 8.68 8.76
N ILE A 51 -1.31 9.63 9.36
CA ILE A 51 0.08 9.94 8.99
C ILE A 51 0.97 8.71 9.19
N ILE A 52 0.79 7.99 10.31
CA ILE A 52 1.54 6.78 10.60
C ILE A 52 1.26 5.69 9.57
N GLY A 53 -0.02 5.44 9.25
CA GLY A 53 -0.41 4.42 8.26
C GLY A 53 0.13 4.71 6.86
N VAL A 54 0.03 5.96 6.40
CA VAL A 54 0.63 6.38 5.13
C VAL A 54 2.15 6.23 5.16
N SER A 55 2.80 6.58 6.27
CA SER A 55 4.25 6.38 6.42
C SER A 55 4.63 4.91 6.32
N CYS A 56 3.84 4.01 6.93
CA CYS A 56 4.05 2.56 6.83
C CYS A 56 3.93 2.03 5.42
N ILE A 57 3.01 2.55 4.62
CA ILE A 57 2.89 2.21 3.19
C ILE A 57 4.13 2.67 2.42
N LYS A 58 4.64 3.88 2.68
CA LYS A 58 5.82 4.43 2.01
C LYS A 58 7.10 3.64 2.26
N VAL A 59 7.20 2.96 3.40
CA VAL A 59 8.35 2.11 3.77
C VAL A 59 8.03 0.61 3.68
N ASP A 60 6.96 0.24 2.96
CA ASP A 60 6.53 -1.15 2.75
C ASP A 60 6.29 -1.96 4.04
N SER A 61 6.09 -1.29 5.18
CA SER A 61 5.77 -1.90 6.48
C SER A 61 4.25 -2.05 6.67
N ILE A 62 3.58 -2.54 5.63
CA ILE A 62 2.10 -2.65 5.61
C ILE A 62 1.55 -3.66 6.63
N TYR A 63 2.40 -4.52 7.20
CA TYR A 63 2.03 -5.44 8.29
C TYR A 63 1.58 -4.71 9.57
N LEU A 64 1.88 -3.41 9.70
CA LEU A 64 1.42 -2.59 10.83
C LEU A 64 0.03 -1.97 10.61
N LEU A 65 -0.50 -1.95 9.38
CA LEU A 65 -1.80 -1.33 9.08
C LEU A 65 -2.99 -1.94 9.84
N PRO A 66 -3.07 -3.27 10.11
CA PRO A 66 -4.17 -3.82 10.90
C PRO A 66 -4.34 -3.19 12.29
N TYR A 67 -3.24 -2.75 12.92
CA TYR A 67 -3.28 -2.08 14.22
C TYR A 67 -3.83 -0.65 14.17
N ILE A 68 -3.92 -0.08 12.97
CA ILE A 68 -4.35 1.30 12.72
C ILE A 68 -5.82 1.33 12.28
N ILE A 69 -6.21 0.46 11.33
CA ILE A 69 -7.50 0.52 10.63
C ILE A 69 -8.69 0.60 11.58
N ASN A 70 -8.72 -0.24 12.61
CA ASN A 70 -9.86 -0.28 13.54
C ASN A 70 -10.05 1.02 14.33
N GLN A 71 -8.99 1.81 14.50
CA GLN A 71 -9.06 3.10 15.22
C GLN A 71 -9.56 4.24 14.34
N LEU A 72 -9.60 4.07 13.01
CA LEU A 72 -9.95 5.11 12.04
C LEU A 72 -11.44 5.05 11.64
N ARG A 73 -12.35 5.20 12.60
CA ARG A 73 -13.80 4.98 12.39
C ARG A 73 -14.68 6.19 12.68
N ASN A 74 -14.20 7.14 13.48
CA ASN A 74 -15.00 8.22 14.02
C ASN A 74 -15.14 9.37 13.03
N THR A 75 -14.05 9.79 12.38
CA THR A 75 -14.07 10.92 11.44
C THR A 75 -14.23 10.48 9.99
N SER A 76 -14.70 11.39 9.14
CA SER A 76 -14.84 11.14 7.69
C SER A 76 -13.47 10.81 7.04
N TYR A 77 -12.42 11.56 7.37
CA TYR A 77 -11.08 11.27 6.84
C TYR A 77 -10.50 9.97 7.42
N GLY A 78 -10.77 9.68 8.70
CA GLY A 78 -10.42 8.41 9.33
C GLY A 78 -11.00 7.24 8.54
N ARG A 79 -12.32 7.22 8.33
CA ARG A 79 -12.98 6.15 7.57
C ARG A 79 -12.45 6.01 6.14
N LYS A 80 -12.17 7.13 5.45
CA LYS A 80 -11.56 7.10 4.10
C LYS A 80 -10.17 6.46 4.11
N ASN A 81 -9.33 6.84 5.07
CA ASN A 81 -7.98 6.27 5.21
C ASN A 81 -8.04 4.79 5.63
N ALA A 82 -8.99 4.41 6.50
CA ALA A 82 -9.23 3.02 6.87
C ALA A 82 -9.54 2.15 5.63
N ILE A 83 -10.44 2.63 4.75
CA ILE A 83 -10.76 1.94 3.49
C ILE A 83 -9.52 1.83 2.61
N TYR A 84 -8.77 2.92 2.43
CA TYR A 84 -7.54 2.91 1.62
C TYR A 84 -6.50 1.90 2.14
N PHE A 85 -6.26 1.85 3.45
CA PHE A 85 -5.35 0.87 4.06
C PHE A 85 -5.87 -0.56 3.94
N LEU A 86 -7.17 -0.76 4.14
CA LEU A 86 -7.80 -2.07 4.03
C LEU A 86 -7.73 -2.62 2.61
N THR A 87 -7.96 -1.77 1.60
CA THR A 87 -7.83 -2.15 0.18
C THR A 87 -6.44 -2.74 -0.10
N ILE A 88 -5.37 -2.07 0.35
CA ILE A 88 -4.00 -2.55 0.16
C ILE A 88 -3.79 -3.93 0.81
N LEU A 89 -4.32 -4.14 2.01
CA LEU A 89 -4.22 -5.42 2.71
C LEU A 89 -5.02 -6.54 2.03
N MET A 90 -6.20 -6.22 1.50
CA MET A 90 -7.04 -7.18 0.77
C MET A 90 -6.40 -7.57 -0.56
N GLU A 91 -5.90 -6.59 -1.32
CA GLU A 91 -5.11 -6.83 -2.53
C GLU A 91 -3.92 -7.75 -2.24
N LYS A 92 -3.17 -7.50 -1.15
CA LYS A 92 -2.07 -8.37 -0.68
C LYS A 92 -2.53 -9.81 -0.51
N LYS A 93 -3.63 -10.02 0.23
CA LYS A 93 -4.13 -11.36 0.57
C LYS A 93 -4.66 -12.09 -0.66
N LEU A 94 -5.30 -11.37 -1.57
CA LEU A 94 -5.83 -11.94 -2.82
C LEU A 94 -4.72 -12.28 -3.80
N ILE A 95 -3.70 -11.43 -3.95
CA ILE A 95 -2.50 -11.77 -4.75
C ILE A 95 -1.83 -13.03 -4.19
N TYR A 96 -1.69 -13.14 -2.87
CA TYR A 96 -1.19 -14.36 -2.23
C TYR A 96 -2.03 -15.58 -2.63
N SER A 97 -3.34 -15.52 -2.43
CA SER A 97 -4.24 -16.65 -2.70
C SER A 97 -4.31 -16.99 -4.21
N TYR A 98 -4.16 -16.01 -5.10
CA TYR A 98 -4.02 -16.24 -6.53
C TYR A 98 -2.76 -17.06 -6.85
N LEU A 99 -1.61 -16.71 -6.27
CA LEU A 99 -0.34 -17.39 -6.54
C LEU A 99 -0.27 -18.79 -5.91
N TYR A 100 -0.80 -18.95 -4.69
CA TYR A 100 -0.73 -20.22 -3.97
C TYR A 100 -1.87 -21.18 -4.33
N ASP A 101 -3.09 -20.67 -4.43
CA ASP A 101 -4.32 -21.48 -4.51
C ASP A 101 -5.04 -21.33 -5.86
N GLY A 102 -4.57 -20.46 -6.76
CA GLY A 102 -5.19 -20.24 -8.07
C GLY A 102 -6.54 -19.53 -8.02
N ILE A 103 -6.86 -18.85 -6.91
CA ILE A 103 -8.14 -18.12 -6.76
C ILE A 103 -8.22 -17.00 -7.80
N SER A 104 -9.24 -17.06 -8.66
CA SER A 104 -9.50 -16.02 -9.66
C SER A 104 -9.79 -14.66 -9.02
N LEU A 105 -9.17 -13.61 -9.56
CA LEU A 105 -9.37 -12.22 -9.08
C LEU A 105 -10.48 -11.47 -9.82
N LYS A 106 -11.11 -12.09 -10.83
CA LYS A 106 -12.03 -11.42 -11.77
C LYS A 106 -13.25 -10.80 -11.10
N SER A 107 -13.80 -11.46 -10.07
CA SER A 107 -15.00 -11.02 -9.34
C SER A 107 -14.75 -9.91 -8.31
N PHE A 108 -13.49 -9.68 -7.92
CA PHE A 108 -13.15 -8.73 -6.88
C PHE A 108 -12.96 -7.32 -7.47
N SER A 109 -13.54 -6.30 -6.85
CA SER A 109 -13.42 -4.91 -7.30
C SER A 109 -13.01 -4.01 -6.15
N PHE A 110 -11.89 -3.31 -6.32
CA PHE A 110 -11.35 -2.37 -5.34
C PHE A 110 -11.07 -1.02 -5.99
N PRO A 111 -11.10 0.08 -5.23
CA PRO A 111 -10.60 1.35 -5.70
C PRO A 111 -9.09 1.26 -5.96
N MET A 112 -8.63 1.84 -7.07
CA MET A 112 -7.20 1.90 -7.37
C MET A 112 -6.46 2.72 -6.30
N THR A 113 -5.31 2.23 -5.85
CA THR A 113 -4.40 2.98 -4.98
C THR A 113 -3.08 3.30 -5.69
N ASP A 114 -2.29 4.21 -5.13
CA ASP A 114 -0.93 4.50 -5.58
C ASP A 114 0.09 3.45 -5.11
N TYR A 115 -0.33 2.50 -4.27
CA TYR A 115 0.53 1.42 -3.82
C TYR A 115 0.67 0.32 -4.87
N ILE A 116 1.85 -0.31 -4.90
CA ILE A 116 2.22 -1.27 -5.94
C ILE A 116 1.24 -2.45 -6.03
N LEU A 117 0.72 -2.93 -4.90
CA LEU A 117 -0.21 -4.06 -4.90
C LEU A 117 -1.48 -3.81 -5.71
N SER A 118 -1.95 -2.56 -5.78
CA SER A 118 -3.15 -2.24 -6.57
C SER A 118 -2.90 -2.36 -8.06
N TYR A 119 -1.71 -1.95 -8.51
CA TYR A 119 -1.29 -2.15 -9.90
C TYR A 119 -1.13 -3.63 -10.25
N ILE A 120 -0.50 -4.41 -9.38
CA ILE A 120 -0.32 -5.86 -9.58
C ILE A 120 -1.66 -6.58 -9.56
N PHE A 121 -2.51 -6.30 -8.56
CA PHE A 121 -3.85 -6.86 -8.45
C PHE A 121 -4.67 -6.61 -9.71
N GLN A 122 -4.66 -5.37 -10.22
CA GLN A 122 -5.40 -5.02 -11.42
C GLN A 122 -4.87 -5.74 -12.65
N ALA A 123 -3.55 -5.84 -12.82
CA ALA A 123 -2.94 -6.58 -13.93
C ALA A 123 -3.32 -8.07 -13.90
N LEU A 124 -3.26 -8.70 -12.73
CA LEU A 124 -3.69 -10.10 -12.54
C LEU A 124 -5.19 -10.28 -12.82
N LYS A 125 -6.03 -9.35 -12.34
CA LYS A 125 -7.48 -9.39 -12.54
C LYS A 125 -7.87 -9.35 -14.01
N THR A 126 -7.19 -8.54 -14.82
CA THR A 126 -7.50 -8.38 -16.25
C THR A 126 -6.66 -9.26 -17.17
N ASP A 127 -5.94 -10.23 -16.62
CA ASP A 127 -5.04 -11.10 -17.38
C ASP A 127 -4.00 -10.30 -18.20
N ASN A 128 -3.62 -9.10 -17.74
CA ASN A 128 -2.66 -8.21 -18.41
C ASN A 128 -1.24 -8.46 -17.91
N PHE A 129 -0.73 -9.65 -18.19
CA PHE A 129 0.61 -10.10 -17.80
C PHE A 129 1.10 -11.22 -18.72
N LYS A 130 2.39 -11.53 -18.66
CA LYS A 130 2.99 -12.72 -19.28
C LYS A 130 3.40 -13.70 -18.19
N LYS A 131 3.13 -14.99 -18.38
CA LYS A 131 3.58 -16.05 -17.47
C LYS A 131 4.83 -16.73 -18.04
N VAL A 132 5.88 -16.83 -17.24
CA VAL A 132 7.15 -17.52 -17.58
C VAL A 132 7.48 -18.48 -16.45
N GLY A 133 7.18 -19.77 -16.64
CA GLY A 133 7.19 -20.74 -15.54
C GLY A 133 6.25 -20.33 -14.41
N ASP A 134 6.76 -20.26 -13.19
CA ASP A 134 6.02 -19.80 -11.99
C ASP A 134 6.05 -18.28 -11.78
N MET A 135 6.71 -17.55 -12.67
CA MET A 135 6.83 -16.10 -12.60
C MET A 135 5.77 -15.41 -13.46
N ILE A 136 5.21 -14.33 -12.93
CA ILE A 136 4.31 -13.42 -13.63
C ILE A 136 5.05 -12.12 -13.90
N ILE A 137 5.09 -11.72 -15.17
CA ILE A 137 5.77 -10.51 -15.65
C ILE A 137 4.71 -9.50 -16.06
N ILE A 138 4.72 -8.34 -15.41
CA ILE A 138 3.78 -7.24 -15.64
C ILE A 138 4.55 -6.01 -16.10
N GLU A 139 4.18 -5.46 -17.26
CA GLU A 139 4.83 -4.30 -17.85
C GLU A 139 4.03 -3.01 -17.58
N ASN A 140 4.63 -2.07 -16.88
CA ASN A 140 4.13 -0.69 -16.75
C ASN A 140 4.82 0.22 -17.77
N LYS A 141 4.28 0.21 -19.00
CA LYS A 141 4.81 0.99 -20.12
C LYS A 141 4.88 2.50 -19.85
N GLN A 142 3.93 3.04 -19.08
CA GLN A 142 3.91 4.46 -18.73
C GLN A 142 5.09 4.87 -17.85
N LYS A 143 5.57 3.97 -16.98
CA LYS A 143 6.68 4.24 -16.07
C LYS A 143 8.02 3.66 -16.55
N GLY A 144 8.02 2.87 -17.64
CA GLY A 144 9.18 2.10 -18.07
C GLY A 144 9.63 1.07 -17.02
N ILE A 145 8.68 0.52 -16.25
CA ILE A 145 8.96 -0.43 -15.17
C ILE A 145 8.41 -1.80 -15.52
N THR A 146 9.16 -2.85 -15.22
CA THR A 146 8.70 -4.24 -15.29
C THR A 146 8.64 -4.82 -13.88
N TYR A 147 7.56 -5.52 -13.56
CA TYR A 147 7.40 -6.21 -12.29
C TYR A 147 7.43 -7.73 -12.51
N ASN A 148 8.32 -8.40 -11.77
CA ASN A 148 8.32 -9.86 -11.68
C ASN A 148 7.68 -10.25 -10.36
N VAL A 149 6.55 -10.93 -10.44
CA VAL A 149 5.75 -11.39 -9.30
C VAL A 149 5.84 -12.91 -9.24
N TYR A 150 6.27 -13.45 -8.11
CA TYR A 150 6.44 -14.89 -7.94
C TYR A 150 6.31 -15.27 -6.46
N LYS A 151 6.01 -16.54 -6.23
CA LYS A 151 6.02 -17.12 -4.88
C LYS A 151 7.33 -17.86 -4.61
N LYS A 152 7.80 -17.82 -3.38
CA LYS A 152 8.91 -18.65 -2.88
C LYS A 152 8.70 -18.92 -1.40
N ASN A 153 8.67 -20.20 -1.02
CA ASN A 153 8.36 -20.67 0.33
C ASN A 153 6.98 -20.21 0.80
N ASP A 154 6.92 -19.39 1.86
CA ASP A 154 5.71 -18.81 2.46
C ASP A 154 5.47 -17.35 2.01
N LYS A 155 6.22 -16.86 1.01
CA LYS A 155 6.24 -15.44 0.63
C LYS A 155 5.83 -15.20 -0.82
N VAL A 156 5.31 -14.01 -1.06
CA VAL A 156 5.15 -13.42 -2.40
C VAL A 156 6.22 -12.37 -2.58
N TYR A 157 6.95 -12.45 -3.68
CA TYR A 157 7.99 -11.48 -4.07
C TYR A 157 7.48 -10.61 -5.22
N ILE A 158 7.87 -9.34 -5.18
CA ILE A 158 7.65 -8.37 -6.25
C ILE A 158 8.97 -7.67 -6.50
N ASP A 159 9.59 -8.04 -7.61
CA ASP A 159 10.83 -7.43 -8.08
C ASP A 159 10.49 -6.37 -9.13
N GLU A 160 10.99 -5.17 -8.91
CA GLU A 160 10.76 -3.99 -9.72
C GLU A 160 12.03 -3.69 -10.52
N PHE A 161 11.92 -3.73 -11.85
CA PHE A 161 13.00 -3.51 -12.79
C PHE A 161 12.78 -2.22 -13.58
N LYS A 162 13.86 -1.48 -13.80
CA LYS A 162 13.90 -0.35 -14.73
C LYS A 162 15.12 -0.51 -15.63
N ASP A 163 14.92 -0.43 -16.94
CA ASP A 163 15.97 -0.60 -17.95
C ASP A 163 16.76 -1.92 -17.76
N GLY A 164 16.05 -3.01 -17.43
CA GLY A 164 16.62 -4.33 -17.17
C GLY A 164 17.32 -4.49 -15.80
N LYS A 165 17.46 -3.42 -15.01
CA LYS A 165 18.12 -3.46 -13.70
C LYS A 165 17.10 -3.54 -12.57
N LEU A 166 17.34 -4.44 -11.61
CA LEU A 166 16.54 -4.54 -10.39
C LEU A 166 16.73 -3.27 -9.55
N ILE A 167 15.68 -2.48 -9.36
CA ILE A 167 15.71 -1.25 -8.56
C ILE A 167 15.10 -1.43 -7.18
N LYS A 168 14.18 -2.39 -7.01
CA LYS A 168 13.57 -2.66 -5.71
C LYS A 168 13.01 -4.08 -5.64
N ARG A 169 13.20 -4.74 -4.50
CA ARG A 169 12.56 -6.02 -4.15
C ARG A 169 11.67 -5.83 -2.94
N ARG A 170 10.40 -6.22 -3.06
CA ARG A 170 9.45 -6.30 -1.94
C ARG A 170 9.07 -7.75 -1.72
N TRP A 171 8.75 -8.09 -0.49
CA TRP A 171 8.18 -9.39 -0.17
C TRP A 171 7.07 -9.25 0.87
N TYR A 172 6.08 -10.12 0.76
CA TYR A 172 4.91 -10.15 1.63
C TYR A 172 4.67 -11.57 2.13
N ARG A 173 4.14 -11.65 3.35
CA ARG A 173 3.51 -12.84 3.93
C ARG A 173 2.02 -12.58 4.06
#